data_AF-A0AAD9JSV6-F1
#
_entry.id   AF-A0AAD9JSV6-F1
#
_cell.length_a   1.000
_cell.length_b   1.000
_cell.length_c   1.000
_cell.angle_alpha   90.00
_cell.angle_beta   90.00
_cell.angle_gamma   90.00
#
_symmetry.space_group_name_H-M   'P 1'
#
loop_
_entity.id
_entity.type
_entity.pdbx_description
1 polymer ?
#
loop_
_entity_poly.entity_id
_entity_poly.type
_entity_poly.pdbx_seq_one_letter_code
_entity_poly.pdbx_strand_id
1 'polypeptide(L)'
;MSFLDVAGKLIFYIIMPLLQSTLADFTFTHYKDNLLRLRKFGIVGAKVVTSISKCERACIEHRNGCQAANLVPIRKGLYSCELISDTAFTIPVDLEPAKGSVFIQKRVLPIKQMEHWQAQSGAGAVAILKARCELECQQLCERYTNITWPCQTIQYQEGNCILYAQSILHQGWNNSMVNNYWTRKLSIQGWIPIFRAYRDSGLRVYDAWINKSINLGSGEGVSPLLEDQSIWKLIKQVKFSMLSDNDEVMYIIFNATGSTPDDWFNRDRIVQSNYNNVTSEEYIPDDIRMFSAFGLENLDFKVRRSFYAYWHHEGCPKDMGWSVVLDESSEFCPWEQNNTQPSFMYCSESDPCLFTTMKFAEMMVITALF
;
A
#
# COMPACT_ATOMS: atom_id res chain seq x y z
N MET A 1 -3.29 -71.73 -15.32
CA MET A 1 -4.16 -72.00 -16.49
C MET A 1 -4.75 -70.66 -16.88
N SER A 2 -4.19 -69.93 -17.85
CA SER A 2 -4.10 -70.18 -19.32
C SER A 2 -5.27 -69.50 -20.06
N PHE A 3 -5.10 -68.75 -21.16
CA PHE A 3 -3.90 -68.41 -21.96
C PHE A 3 -4.25 -67.25 -22.94
N LEU A 4 -3.26 -66.42 -23.34
CA LEU A 4 -3.14 -65.71 -24.66
C LEU A 4 -4.22 -64.66 -25.07
N ASP A 5 -3.93 -63.61 -25.87
CA ASP A 5 -2.66 -62.85 -26.04
C ASP A 5 -2.84 -61.43 -26.64
N VAL A 6 -1.73 -60.66 -26.63
CA VAL A 6 -1.42 -59.30 -27.11
C VAL A 6 -2.10 -58.77 -28.41
N ALA A 7 -2.61 -57.52 -28.33
CA ALA A 7 -2.32 -56.36 -29.22
C ALA A 7 -3.06 -55.08 -28.74
N GLY A 8 -2.57 -53.82 -28.85
CA GLY A 8 -1.23 -53.34 -29.17
C GLY A 8 -1.18 -51.84 -29.56
N LYS A 9 -0.54 -50.97 -28.75
CA LYS A 9 -0.30 -49.51 -28.92
C LYS A 9 -1.57 -48.62 -28.81
N LEU A 10 -1.68 -47.59 -27.95
CA LEU A 10 -0.84 -46.41 -27.62
C LEU A 10 -1.13 -45.20 -28.54
N ILE A 11 -1.84 -44.19 -28.01
CA ILE A 11 -1.82 -42.77 -28.42
C ILE A 11 -2.30 -41.87 -27.25
N PHE A 12 -1.80 -40.64 -27.26
CA PHE A 12 -1.71 -39.62 -26.20
C PHE A 12 -3.01 -39.18 -25.48
N TYR A 13 -2.84 -38.82 -24.19
CA TYR A 13 -3.64 -37.77 -23.54
C TYR A 13 -3.38 -36.42 -24.23
N ILE A 14 -4.45 -35.64 -24.47
CA ILE A 14 -4.35 -34.18 -24.64
C ILE A 14 -5.38 -33.53 -23.72
N ILE A 15 -4.91 -32.99 -22.60
CA ILE A 15 -5.67 -32.03 -21.77
C ILE A 15 -5.30 -30.63 -22.27
N MET A 16 -6.29 -29.76 -22.46
CA MET A 16 -6.08 -28.40 -22.96
C MET A 16 -5.22 -27.55 -21.99
N PRO A 17 -4.15 -26.90 -22.45
CA PRO A 17 -3.49 -25.85 -21.69
C PRO A 17 -4.14 -24.48 -21.92
N LEU A 18 -4.60 -23.88 -20.81
CA LEU A 18 -4.29 -22.50 -20.41
C LEU A 18 -4.35 -21.40 -21.48
N LEU A 19 -5.45 -20.66 -21.49
CA LEU A 19 -5.49 -19.27 -21.97
C LEU A 19 -5.36 -18.32 -20.76
N GLN A 20 -4.18 -18.33 -20.11
CA GLN A 20 -3.84 -17.35 -19.08
C GLN A 20 -3.33 -16.07 -19.76
N SER A 21 -4.07 -14.97 -19.60
CA SER A 21 -3.63 -13.65 -20.03
C SER A 21 -2.48 -13.15 -19.15
N THR A 22 -1.30 -12.94 -19.74
CA THR A 22 -0.16 -12.34 -19.04
C THR A 22 -0.43 -10.88 -18.70
N LEU A 23 -0.67 -10.62 -17.41
CA LEU A 23 -0.68 -9.25 -16.88
C LEU A 23 0.75 -8.71 -16.91
N ALA A 24 1.00 -7.72 -17.75
CA ALA A 24 2.25 -6.97 -17.76
C ALA A 24 2.15 -5.80 -16.77
N ASP A 25 3.19 -5.57 -15.98
CA ASP A 25 3.28 -4.39 -15.12
C ASP A 25 3.35 -3.11 -15.96
N PHE A 26 2.64 -2.08 -15.50
CA PHE A 26 2.56 -0.78 -16.17
C PHE A 26 2.93 0.34 -15.20
N THR A 27 3.87 1.20 -15.60
CA THR A 27 4.23 2.40 -14.84
C THR A 27 3.93 3.65 -15.65
N PHE A 28 3.54 4.73 -14.98
CA PHE A 28 3.14 5.98 -15.63
C PHE A 28 4.17 7.10 -15.42
N THR A 29 4.37 7.96 -16.41
CA THR A 29 5.25 9.15 -16.34
C THR A 29 4.48 10.40 -16.69
N HIS A 30 4.62 11.45 -15.87
CA HIS A 30 3.91 12.72 -15.98
C HIS A 30 4.83 13.80 -16.56
N TYR A 31 4.32 14.61 -17.50
CA TYR A 31 5.03 15.75 -18.08
C TYR A 31 4.18 17.02 -18.02
N LYS A 32 4.82 18.20 -17.88
CA LYS A 32 4.15 19.49 -17.67
C LYS A 32 4.93 20.67 -18.28
N ASP A 33 4.19 21.69 -18.76
CA ASP A 33 4.64 23.06 -19.08
C ASP A 33 5.81 23.25 -20.09
N ASN A 34 5.68 22.77 -21.35
CA ASN A 34 6.54 23.16 -22.51
C ASN A 34 5.73 23.26 -23.84
N LEU A 35 6.28 23.88 -24.91
CA LEU A 35 5.53 24.50 -26.04
C LEU A 35 5.76 23.94 -27.47
N LEU A 36 4.69 23.53 -28.18
CA LEU A 36 4.46 23.36 -29.66
C LEU A 36 2.89 23.47 -29.93
N ARG A 37 2.18 23.32 -31.07
CA ARG A 37 2.33 23.10 -32.56
C ARG A 37 1.82 21.82 -33.35
N LEU A 38 0.81 21.08 -32.85
CA LEU A 38 0.29 19.72 -33.17
C LEU A 38 0.03 19.24 -34.63
N ARG A 39 0.02 17.90 -34.80
CA ARG A 39 -0.71 17.12 -35.84
C ARG A 39 -1.50 15.92 -35.25
N LYS A 40 -2.41 15.32 -36.04
CA LYS A 40 -3.39 14.29 -35.61
C LYS A 40 -2.76 13.01 -35.03
N PHE A 41 -3.25 12.58 -33.87
CA PHE A 41 -2.95 11.28 -33.24
C PHE A 41 -4.12 10.28 -33.28
N GLY A 42 -3.80 9.00 -33.11
CA GLY A 42 -4.77 7.90 -32.95
C GLY A 42 -5.42 7.88 -31.57
N ILE A 43 -6.33 8.82 -31.31
CA ILE A 43 -7.17 8.80 -30.11
C ILE A 43 -8.20 7.67 -30.24
N VAL A 44 -8.14 6.68 -29.33
CA VAL A 44 -9.00 5.50 -29.29
C VAL A 44 -10.16 5.61 -28.30
N GLY A 45 -10.30 6.75 -27.62
CA GLY A 45 -11.42 7.06 -26.75
C GLY A 45 -11.18 8.35 -25.98
N ALA A 46 -12.26 8.94 -25.46
CA ALA A 46 -12.18 10.03 -24.49
C ALA A 46 -13.22 9.80 -23.38
N LYS A 47 -12.87 10.11 -22.13
CA LYS A 47 -13.78 10.10 -20.97
C LYS A 47 -13.62 11.39 -20.17
N VAL A 48 -14.69 11.93 -19.63
CA VAL A 48 -14.59 13.03 -18.64
C VAL A 48 -14.28 12.43 -17.27
N VAL A 49 -13.27 12.96 -16.58
CA VAL A 49 -12.79 12.46 -15.27
C VAL A 49 -12.58 13.59 -14.28
N THR A 50 -12.63 13.28 -12.97
CA THR A 50 -12.41 14.26 -11.90
C THR A 50 -10.99 14.26 -11.33
N SER A 51 -10.16 13.25 -11.64
CA SER A 51 -8.78 13.13 -11.14
C SER A 51 -7.88 12.37 -12.11
N ILE A 52 -6.57 12.50 -11.91
CA ILE A 52 -5.51 11.83 -12.68
C ILE A 52 -5.71 10.31 -12.66
N SER A 53 -5.86 9.71 -11.48
CA SER A 53 -5.96 8.24 -11.33
C SER A 53 -7.22 7.63 -11.93
N LYS A 54 -8.29 8.41 -12.13
CA LYS A 54 -9.47 7.97 -12.90
C LYS A 54 -9.17 7.89 -14.41
N CYS A 55 -8.22 8.68 -14.92
CA CYS A 55 -7.74 8.56 -16.31
C CYS A 55 -6.76 7.41 -16.49
N GLU A 56 -5.82 7.23 -15.54
CA GLU A 56 -4.89 6.10 -15.53
C GLU A 56 -5.64 4.77 -15.55
N ARG A 57 -6.64 4.62 -14.66
CA ARG A 57 -7.55 3.47 -14.65
C ARG A 57 -8.30 3.32 -15.97
N ALA A 58 -8.84 4.40 -16.53
CA ALA A 58 -9.52 4.37 -17.83
C ALA A 58 -8.61 3.94 -19.00
N CYS A 59 -7.29 4.17 -18.92
CA CYS A 59 -6.31 3.67 -19.89
C CYS A 59 -5.97 2.19 -19.65
N ILE A 60 -5.82 1.76 -18.38
CA ILE A 60 -5.61 0.34 -18.03
C ILE A 60 -6.80 -0.52 -18.51
N GLU A 61 -8.03 -0.08 -18.28
CA GLU A 61 -9.27 -0.77 -18.64
C GLU A 61 -9.58 -0.79 -20.15
N HIS A 62 -8.88 -0.01 -20.97
CA HIS A 62 -9.27 0.19 -22.37
C HIS A 62 -8.89 -1.01 -23.24
N ARG A 63 -9.90 -1.79 -23.67
CA ARG A 63 -9.74 -3.06 -24.42
C ARG A 63 -8.83 -2.97 -25.65
N ASN A 64 -8.75 -1.81 -26.29
CA ASN A 64 -7.93 -1.59 -27.49
C ASN A 64 -6.47 -1.25 -27.16
N GLY A 65 -6.00 -1.55 -25.95
CA GLY A 65 -4.61 -1.41 -25.53
C GLY A 65 -4.15 0.05 -25.51
N CYS A 66 -4.75 0.89 -24.66
CA CYS A 66 -4.24 2.23 -24.41
C CYS A 66 -2.80 2.18 -23.85
N GLN A 67 -1.94 3.06 -24.36
CA GLN A 67 -0.49 3.16 -24.10
C GLN A 67 -0.07 4.56 -23.61
N ALA A 68 -0.91 5.57 -23.83
CA ALA A 68 -0.77 6.87 -23.20
C ALA A 68 -2.15 7.52 -23.03
N ALA A 69 -2.26 8.43 -22.07
CA ALA A 69 -3.44 9.25 -21.90
C ALA A 69 -3.06 10.72 -21.69
N ASN A 70 -3.86 11.63 -22.23
CA ASN A 70 -3.70 13.07 -22.09
C ASN A 70 -4.89 13.63 -21.28
N LEU A 71 -4.64 14.30 -20.17
CA LEU A 71 -5.68 14.99 -19.40
C LEU A 71 -5.70 16.47 -19.77
N VAL A 72 -6.67 16.90 -20.58
CA VAL A 72 -6.93 18.31 -20.85
C VAL A 72 -7.88 18.88 -19.79
N PRO A 73 -7.51 19.94 -19.04
CA PRO A 73 -8.43 20.56 -18.08
C PRO A 73 -9.61 21.23 -18.80
N ILE A 74 -10.84 20.87 -18.41
CA ILE A 74 -12.07 21.49 -18.91
C ILE A 74 -12.47 22.65 -17.97
N ARG A 75 -12.42 22.40 -16.66
CA ARG A 75 -12.65 23.37 -15.57
C ARG A 75 -12.06 22.83 -14.27
N LYS A 76 -12.04 23.63 -13.19
CA LYS A 76 -11.51 23.19 -11.88
C LYS A 76 -12.16 21.87 -11.45
N GLY A 77 -11.34 20.84 -11.22
CA GLY A 77 -11.78 19.50 -10.82
C GLY A 77 -12.39 18.62 -11.94
N LEU A 78 -12.26 19.00 -13.22
CA LEU A 78 -12.84 18.25 -14.33
C LEU A 78 -11.95 18.28 -15.58
N TYR A 79 -11.60 17.10 -16.09
CA TYR A 79 -10.64 16.91 -17.17
C TYR A 79 -11.23 16.02 -18.29
N SER A 80 -10.84 16.26 -19.54
CA SER A 80 -10.99 15.32 -20.65
C SER A 80 -9.78 14.38 -20.62
N CYS A 81 -10.02 13.10 -20.37
CA CYS A 81 -9.04 12.03 -20.45
C CYS A 81 -9.07 11.41 -21.85
N GLU A 82 -8.10 11.76 -22.69
CA GLU A 82 -7.97 11.31 -24.08
C GLU A 82 -7.02 10.11 -24.14
N LEU A 83 -7.52 8.96 -24.61
CA LEU A 83 -6.80 7.68 -24.61
C LEU A 83 -6.14 7.42 -25.97
N ILE A 84 -4.87 7.03 -25.97
CA ILE A 84 -4.01 6.88 -27.16
C ILE A 84 -3.44 5.45 -27.18
N SER A 85 -3.53 4.74 -28.30
CA SER A 85 -3.12 3.32 -28.42
C SER A 85 -1.78 3.08 -29.11
N ASP A 86 -1.26 4.05 -29.87
CA ASP A 86 -0.07 3.87 -30.69
C ASP A 86 1.22 4.09 -29.89
N THR A 87 2.25 3.28 -30.16
CA THR A 87 3.58 3.35 -29.53
C THR A 87 4.68 3.79 -30.49
N ALA A 88 4.36 4.45 -31.61
CA ALA A 88 5.30 5.18 -32.47
C ALA A 88 6.06 6.35 -31.78
N PHE A 89 6.11 6.37 -30.44
CA PHE A 89 6.81 7.35 -29.62
C PHE A 89 8.21 6.88 -29.23
N THR A 90 9.18 7.06 -30.13
CA THR A 90 10.57 7.27 -29.71
C THR A 90 10.63 8.60 -28.96
N ILE A 91 10.56 8.53 -27.63
CA ILE A 91 10.61 9.67 -26.71
C ILE A 91 11.95 10.42 -26.89
N PRO A 92 12.00 11.77 -26.94
CA PRO A 92 10.92 12.77 -27.00
C PRO A 92 11.08 13.76 -28.17
N VAL A 93 10.17 13.77 -29.16
CA VAL A 93 10.20 14.79 -30.24
C VAL A 93 8.82 15.41 -30.52
N ASP A 94 7.79 14.61 -30.83
CA ASP A 94 6.57 15.12 -31.50
C ASP A 94 5.29 15.18 -30.62
N LEU A 95 5.40 15.24 -29.29
CA LEU A 95 4.24 15.27 -28.38
C LEU A 95 4.08 16.59 -27.63
N GLU A 96 2.84 17.06 -27.53
CA GLU A 96 2.53 18.41 -27.08
C GLU A 96 1.03 18.55 -26.72
N PRO A 97 0.71 18.81 -25.44
CA PRO A 97 -0.68 18.86 -24.96
C PRO A 97 -1.15 20.28 -24.58
N ALA A 98 -2.45 20.44 -24.32
CA ALA A 98 -3.07 21.74 -24.06
C ALA A 98 -2.61 22.40 -22.75
N LYS A 99 -2.55 23.75 -22.67
CA LYS A 99 -2.01 24.45 -21.49
C LYS A 99 -2.69 24.01 -20.18
N GLY A 100 -1.89 23.50 -19.24
CA GLY A 100 -2.36 22.98 -17.94
C GLY A 100 -2.75 21.49 -17.94
N SER A 101 -2.53 20.77 -19.05
CA SER A 101 -2.73 19.33 -19.14
C SER A 101 -1.68 18.51 -18.40
N VAL A 102 -1.99 17.24 -18.14
CA VAL A 102 -1.03 16.22 -17.73
C VAL A 102 -1.00 15.12 -18.79
N PHE A 103 0.15 14.94 -19.45
CA PHE A 103 0.38 13.77 -20.30
C PHE A 103 0.90 12.61 -19.45
N ILE A 104 0.35 11.42 -19.66
CA ILE A 104 0.63 10.20 -18.90
C ILE A 104 1.00 9.07 -19.87
N GLN A 105 2.24 8.59 -19.82
CA GLN A 105 2.70 7.50 -20.70
C GLN A 105 2.87 6.18 -19.96
N LYS A 106 2.26 5.11 -20.48
CA LYS A 106 2.35 3.73 -19.98
C LYS A 106 3.68 3.12 -20.42
N ARG A 107 4.66 3.07 -19.52
CA ARG A 107 5.92 2.34 -19.75
C ARG A 107 5.69 0.86 -19.46
N VAL A 108 5.84 0.05 -20.50
CA VAL A 108 6.36 -1.31 -20.38
C VAL A 108 7.89 -1.18 -20.36
N LEU A 109 8.56 -1.70 -19.33
CA LEU A 109 10.02 -1.61 -19.22
C LEU A 109 10.68 -2.54 -20.27
N PRO A 110 11.54 -2.03 -21.18
CA PRO A 110 12.19 -2.86 -22.18
C PRO A 110 13.30 -3.71 -21.54
N ILE A 111 13.16 -5.04 -21.55
CA ILE A 111 14.27 -5.95 -21.26
C ILE A 111 15.20 -5.96 -22.49
N LYS A 112 16.05 -4.94 -22.63
CA LYS A 112 17.26 -4.95 -23.48
C LYS A 112 18.16 -3.70 -23.31
N GLN A 113 19.10 -3.78 -22.38
CA GLN A 113 20.52 -3.39 -22.60
C GLN A 113 21.40 -3.93 -21.46
N MET A 114 21.47 -5.27 -21.35
CA MET A 114 22.42 -5.99 -20.49
C MET A 114 23.12 -7.10 -21.27
N GLU A 115 23.78 -6.74 -22.37
CA GLU A 115 24.59 -7.68 -23.15
C GLU A 115 25.93 -7.99 -22.47
N HIS A 116 25.90 -8.59 -21.27
CA HIS A 116 26.99 -9.46 -20.79
C HIS A 116 26.72 -10.39 -19.58
N TRP A 117 25.54 -10.39 -18.96
CA TRP A 117 25.24 -11.33 -17.86
C TRP A 117 23.91 -12.06 -18.04
N GLN A 118 23.96 -13.39 -17.91
CA GLN A 118 22.79 -14.26 -17.94
C GLN A 118 22.07 -14.19 -16.59
N ALA A 119 21.09 -13.30 -16.47
CA ALA A 119 20.20 -13.24 -15.31
C ALA A 119 19.27 -14.46 -15.27
N GLN A 120 19.75 -15.56 -14.68
CA GLN A 120 18.88 -16.64 -14.19
C GLN A 120 18.34 -16.27 -12.80
N SER A 121 17.04 -16.49 -12.59
CA SER A 121 16.25 -16.14 -11.39
C SER A 121 16.09 -14.64 -11.10
N GLY A 122 14.88 -14.27 -10.65
CA GLY A 122 14.58 -12.91 -10.19
C GLY A 122 15.02 -12.73 -8.74
N ALA A 123 15.75 -11.65 -8.46
CA ALA A 123 16.15 -11.28 -7.10
C ALA A 123 15.34 -10.05 -6.65
N GLY A 124 14.62 -10.18 -5.54
CA GLY A 124 13.88 -9.07 -4.92
C GLY A 124 14.77 -8.34 -3.91
N ALA A 125 14.73 -7.01 -3.90
CA ALA A 125 15.38 -6.22 -2.85
C ALA A 125 14.59 -6.34 -1.54
N VAL A 126 15.24 -6.86 -0.49
CA VAL A 126 14.65 -7.17 0.82
C VAL A 126 14.85 -6.03 1.82
N ALA A 127 15.99 -5.35 1.76
CA ALA A 127 16.30 -4.22 2.64
C ALA A 127 17.19 -3.19 1.96
N ILE A 128 17.12 -1.94 2.41
CA ILE A 128 18.08 -0.88 2.08
C ILE A 128 18.62 -0.34 3.40
N LEU A 129 19.92 -0.54 3.63
CA LEU A 129 20.63 -0.20 4.86
C LEU A 129 21.71 0.85 4.59
N LYS A 130 22.28 1.45 5.62
CA LYS A 130 23.51 2.24 5.51
C LYS A 130 24.74 1.38 5.80
N ALA A 131 25.77 1.53 4.98
CA ALA A 131 27.07 0.90 5.16
C ALA A 131 28.17 1.87 4.71
N ARG A 132 29.34 1.81 5.34
CA ARG A 132 30.51 2.66 5.02
C ARG A 132 31.29 2.13 3.82
N CYS A 133 31.15 0.84 3.52
CA CYS A 133 31.77 0.16 2.39
C CYS A 133 31.00 -1.12 2.01
N GLU A 134 31.34 -1.68 0.86
CA GLU A 134 30.76 -2.93 0.36
C GLU A 134 31.00 -4.13 1.30
N LEU A 135 32.16 -4.21 1.97
CA LEU A 135 32.44 -5.28 2.94
C LEU A 135 31.51 -5.22 4.16
N GLU A 136 31.17 -4.03 4.65
CA GLU A 136 30.18 -3.86 5.71
C GLU A 136 28.76 -4.23 5.21
N CYS A 137 28.49 -4.03 3.91
CA CYS A 137 27.25 -4.49 3.28
C CYS A 137 27.18 -6.02 3.16
N GLN A 138 28.28 -6.70 2.84
CA GLN A 138 28.38 -8.17 2.85
C GLN A 138 28.11 -8.72 4.26
N GLN A 139 28.74 -8.14 5.29
CA GLN A 139 28.49 -8.51 6.69
C GLN A 139 27.06 -8.21 7.17
N LEU A 140 26.32 -7.32 6.51
CA LEU A 140 24.88 -7.12 6.77
C LEU A 140 24.05 -8.20 6.06
N CYS A 141 24.41 -8.59 4.84
CA CYS A 141 23.80 -9.70 4.10
C CYS A 141 23.94 -11.03 4.86
N GLU A 142 25.15 -11.36 5.33
CA GLU A 142 25.44 -12.56 6.15
C GLU A 142 24.60 -12.60 7.44
N ARG A 143 24.44 -11.47 8.13
CA ARG A 143 23.56 -11.41 9.33
C ARG A 143 22.08 -11.55 8.98
N TYR A 144 21.68 -11.23 7.76
CA TYR A 144 20.32 -11.40 7.25
C TYR A 144 19.97 -12.86 6.90
N THR A 145 20.94 -13.79 6.83
CA THR A 145 20.65 -15.20 6.47
C THR A 145 19.93 -15.99 7.56
N ASN A 146 19.79 -15.43 8.76
CA ASN A 146 19.04 -16.03 9.88
C ASN A 146 17.55 -15.66 9.89
N ILE A 147 17.06 -14.95 8.87
CA ILE A 147 15.65 -14.55 8.69
C ILE A 147 15.03 -15.42 7.58
N THR A 148 13.69 -15.53 7.54
CA THR A 148 12.91 -16.32 6.56
C THR A 148 13.29 -16.12 5.08
N TRP A 149 13.91 -14.99 4.75
CA TRP A 149 14.37 -14.66 3.40
C TRP A 149 15.88 -14.34 3.44
N PRO A 150 16.75 -15.35 3.31
CA PRO A 150 18.19 -15.13 3.44
C PRO A 150 18.72 -14.26 2.31
N CYS A 151 19.49 -13.24 2.67
CA CYS A 151 20.19 -12.41 1.68
C CYS A 151 21.21 -13.27 0.92
N GLN A 152 21.18 -13.18 -0.42
CA GLN A 152 22.04 -13.94 -1.33
C GLN A 152 23.00 -13.05 -2.13
N THR A 153 22.64 -11.78 -2.35
CA THR A 153 23.49 -10.82 -3.06
C THR A 153 23.20 -9.38 -2.60
N ILE A 154 24.11 -8.47 -2.93
CA ILE A 154 24.06 -7.06 -2.53
C ILE A 154 24.27 -6.11 -3.71
N GLN A 155 23.82 -4.88 -3.57
CA GLN A 155 24.30 -3.73 -4.34
C GLN A 155 24.73 -2.64 -3.36
N TYR A 156 26.00 -2.25 -3.40
CA TYR A 156 26.52 -1.11 -2.64
C TYR A 156 26.63 0.12 -3.55
N GLN A 157 25.99 1.24 -3.15
CA GLN A 157 26.07 2.51 -3.87
C GLN A 157 25.90 3.69 -2.93
N GLU A 158 26.87 4.62 -2.93
CA GLU A 158 26.79 5.93 -2.26
C GLU A 158 26.43 5.85 -0.76
N GLY A 159 27.04 4.90 -0.04
CA GLY A 159 26.78 4.65 1.39
C GLY A 159 25.49 3.87 1.67
N ASN A 160 24.75 3.46 0.64
CA ASN A 160 23.58 2.60 0.73
C ASN A 160 23.96 1.15 0.39
N CYS A 161 23.37 0.22 1.12
CA CYS A 161 23.54 -1.22 1.00
C CYS A 161 22.17 -1.83 0.72
N ILE A 162 21.93 -2.26 -0.53
CA ILE A 162 20.71 -2.95 -0.92
C ILE A 162 20.96 -4.45 -0.77
N LEU A 163 20.15 -5.13 0.04
CA LEU A 163 20.19 -6.58 0.23
C LEU A 163 19.13 -7.24 -0.66
N TYR A 164 19.45 -8.37 -1.30
CA TYR A 164 18.54 -9.11 -2.16
C TYR A 164 18.43 -10.58 -1.76
N ALA A 165 17.25 -11.17 -1.93
CA ALA A 165 17.00 -12.61 -1.83
C ALA A 165 16.39 -13.15 -3.15
N GLN A 166 16.51 -14.45 -3.39
CA GLN A 166 15.83 -15.13 -4.49
C GLN A 166 14.31 -15.05 -4.32
N SER A 167 13.60 -14.73 -5.40
CA SER A 167 12.15 -14.85 -5.42
C SER A 167 11.74 -16.33 -5.47
N ILE A 168 10.91 -16.77 -4.52
CA ILE A 168 10.02 -17.91 -4.79
C ILE A 168 8.91 -17.39 -5.71
N LEU A 169 8.92 -17.82 -6.98
CA LEU A 169 7.86 -17.49 -7.93
C LEU A 169 6.60 -18.29 -7.59
N HIS A 170 5.48 -17.58 -7.40
CA HIS A 170 4.20 -18.06 -6.86
C HIS A 170 4.32 -18.56 -5.40
N GLN A 171 3.59 -18.00 -4.43
CA GLN A 171 2.17 -17.58 -4.49
C GLN A 171 1.91 -16.21 -3.83
N GLY A 172 0.75 -15.60 -4.15
CA GLY A 172 0.13 -14.54 -3.34
C GLY A 172 0.50 -13.07 -3.63
N TRP A 173 1.79 -12.77 -3.83
CA TRP A 173 2.30 -11.40 -3.73
C TRP A 173 2.19 -10.56 -5.03
N ASN A 174 1.00 -9.98 -5.27
CA ASN A 174 0.75 -9.05 -6.39
C ASN A 174 1.25 -7.61 -6.12
N ASN A 175 2.53 -7.33 -6.46
CA ASN A 175 3.11 -6.07 -6.97
C ASN A 175 2.69 -4.65 -6.44
N SER A 176 1.90 -4.50 -5.36
CA SER A 176 1.45 -3.17 -4.87
C SER A 176 2.54 -2.37 -4.12
N MET A 177 3.69 -2.97 -3.81
CA MET A 177 4.72 -2.33 -2.99
C MET A 177 5.57 -1.27 -3.70
N VAL A 178 5.45 -1.11 -5.03
CA VAL A 178 6.27 -0.18 -5.82
C VAL A 178 5.43 0.94 -6.45
N ASN A 179 5.42 2.12 -5.81
CA ASN A 179 5.42 3.49 -6.40
C ASN A 179 4.71 4.59 -5.58
N ASN A 180 4.02 4.30 -4.47
CA ASN A 180 3.42 5.36 -3.66
C ASN A 180 4.49 6.30 -3.09
N TYR A 181 4.40 7.60 -3.42
CA TYR A 181 5.39 8.63 -3.06
C TYR A 181 5.69 8.66 -1.56
N TRP A 182 4.66 8.53 -0.73
CA TRP A 182 4.79 8.53 0.73
C TRP A 182 5.51 7.31 1.30
N THR A 183 5.33 6.11 0.74
CA THR A 183 6.04 4.93 1.26
C THR A 183 7.53 4.99 0.92
N ARG A 184 7.90 5.66 -0.17
CA ARG A 184 9.29 6.03 -0.46
C ARG A 184 9.81 7.13 0.48
N LYS A 185 9.03 8.18 0.74
CA LYS A 185 9.36 9.29 1.66
C LYS A 185 9.62 8.80 3.09
N LEU A 186 8.77 7.92 3.62
CA LEU A 186 8.92 7.31 4.94
C LEU A 186 10.16 6.41 5.01
N SER A 187 10.39 5.57 3.99
CA SER A 187 11.58 4.72 3.91
C SER A 187 12.90 5.54 3.88
N ILE A 188 12.91 6.69 3.19
CA ILE A 188 14.06 7.64 3.20
C ILE A 188 14.29 8.22 4.60
N GLN A 189 13.25 8.32 5.44
CA GLN A 189 13.33 8.74 6.84
C GLN A 189 13.60 7.58 7.82
N GLY A 190 13.87 6.37 7.33
CA GLY A 190 14.12 5.18 8.15
C GLY A 190 12.86 4.41 8.58
N TRP A 191 11.66 4.91 8.25
CA TRP A 191 10.38 4.27 8.59
C TRP A 191 9.98 3.25 7.53
N ILE A 192 9.99 1.97 7.91
CA ILE A 192 9.64 0.85 7.01
C ILE A 192 8.14 0.54 7.17
N PRO A 193 7.33 0.58 6.08
CA PRO A 193 5.92 0.21 6.18
C PRO A 193 5.74 -1.29 6.45
N ILE A 194 5.06 -1.61 7.56
CA ILE A 194 4.82 -2.98 8.03
C ILE A 194 3.37 -3.44 7.89
N PHE A 195 2.41 -2.54 7.71
CA PHE A 195 1.02 -2.86 7.34
C PHE A 195 0.34 -1.71 6.59
N ARG A 196 -0.62 -2.03 5.71
CA ARG A 196 -1.51 -1.07 5.06
C ARG A 196 -2.93 -1.64 4.92
N ALA A 197 -3.93 -0.79 5.15
CA ALA A 197 -5.33 -1.05 4.83
C ALA A 197 -5.91 0.10 3.97
N TYR A 198 -6.89 -0.19 3.12
CA TYR A 198 -7.55 0.78 2.24
C TYR A 198 -9.04 0.90 2.59
N ARG A 199 -9.59 2.11 2.47
CA ARG A 199 -11.02 2.33 2.67
C ARG A 199 -11.83 1.61 1.59
N ASP A 200 -13.00 1.07 1.95
CA ASP A 200 -13.91 0.37 1.02
C ASP A 200 -13.35 -0.95 0.44
N SER A 201 -12.41 -1.60 1.12
CA SER A 201 -11.86 -2.91 0.72
C SER A 201 -12.74 -4.11 1.06
N GLY A 202 -13.75 -3.94 1.93
CA GLY A 202 -14.63 -5.00 2.42
C GLY A 202 -13.99 -5.94 3.44
N LEU A 203 -12.85 -5.55 4.05
CA LEU A 203 -12.02 -6.42 4.88
C LEU A 203 -11.81 -5.85 6.28
N ARG A 204 -11.96 -6.71 7.30
CA ARG A 204 -11.70 -6.37 8.70
C ARG A 204 -10.21 -6.14 8.92
N VAL A 205 -9.86 -4.92 9.31
CA VAL A 205 -8.49 -4.41 9.42
C VAL A 205 -7.76 -5.04 10.60
N TYR A 206 -8.45 -5.24 11.73
CA TYR A 206 -7.86 -5.95 12.86
C TYR A 206 -7.53 -7.41 12.51
N ASP A 207 -8.45 -8.11 11.84
CA ASP A 207 -8.25 -9.49 11.42
C ASP A 207 -7.11 -9.60 10.41
N ALA A 208 -6.99 -8.64 9.48
CA ALA A 208 -5.84 -8.54 8.57
C ALA A 208 -4.52 -8.22 9.28
N TRP A 209 -4.53 -7.39 10.32
CA TRP A 209 -3.36 -7.06 11.13
C TRP A 209 -2.85 -8.26 11.94
N ILE A 210 -3.74 -8.99 12.63
CA ILE A 210 -3.36 -10.09 13.52
C ILE A 210 -3.16 -11.41 12.77
N ASN A 211 -3.98 -11.70 11.75
CA ASN A 211 -3.82 -12.88 10.90
C ASN A 211 -2.89 -12.53 9.73
N LYS A 212 -1.58 -12.53 10.02
CA LYS A 212 -0.44 -12.18 9.14
C LYS A 212 -0.36 -12.85 7.76
N SER A 213 -1.33 -13.69 7.40
CA SER A 213 -1.33 -14.60 6.26
C SER A 213 -2.47 -14.37 5.25
N ILE A 214 -3.33 -13.34 5.44
CA ILE A 214 -4.36 -13.05 4.43
C ILE A 214 -3.71 -12.50 3.16
N ASN A 215 -3.71 -13.31 2.09
CA ASN A 215 -3.24 -12.90 0.76
C ASN A 215 -4.26 -11.96 0.10
N LEU A 216 -4.18 -10.68 0.45
CA LEU A 216 -5.15 -9.66 0.05
C LEU A 216 -4.88 -9.12 -1.36
N GLY A 217 -5.60 -9.68 -2.33
CA GLY A 217 -5.63 -9.20 -3.72
C GLY A 217 -6.15 -7.77 -3.90
N SER A 218 -6.64 -7.12 -2.84
CA SER A 218 -6.97 -5.68 -2.76
C SER A 218 -5.73 -4.76 -2.71
N GLY A 219 -4.53 -5.30 -2.46
CA GLY A 219 -3.29 -4.52 -2.32
C GLY A 219 -3.02 -4.01 -0.90
N GLU A 220 -3.91 -4.35 0.04
CA GLU A 220 -3.68 -4.33 1.48
C GLU A 220 -2.69 -5.42 1.91
N GLY A 221 -2.22 -5.36 3.16
CA GLY A 221 -1.49 -6.49 3.73
C GLY A 221 -0.53 -6.14 4.85
N VAL A 222 -0.17 -7.19 5.59
CA VAL A 222 0.95 -7.24 6.54
C VAL A 222 2.23 -7.50 5.74
N SER A 223 3.32 -6.83 6.11
CA SER A 223 4.65 -7.11 5.55
C SER A 223 5.18 -8.47 6.03
N PRO A 224 5.91 -9.25 5.21
CA PRO A 224 6.45 -10.55 5.64
C PRO A 224 7.40 -10.41 6.85
N LEU A 225 7.94 -9.21 7.06
CA LEU A 225 8.71 -8.82 8.23
C LEU A 225 7.97 -8.99 9.57
N LEU A 226 6.65 -9.14 9.58
CA LEU A 226 5.90 -9.45 10.81
C LEU A 226 5.54 -10.93 10.96
N GLU A 227 5.78 -11.80 9.97
CA GLU A 227 5.51 -13.25 10.09
C GLU A 227 6.21 -13.83 11.34
N ASP A 228 7.52 -13.62 11.41
CA ASP A 228 8.33 -13.94 12.59
C ASP A 228 8.05 -12.97 13.76
N GLN A 229 7.60 -13.53 14.89
CA GLN A 229 7.41 -12.77 16.14
C GLN A 229 8.73 -12.28 16.75
N SER A 230 9.89 -12.82 16.36
CA SER A 230 11.19 -12.32 16.85
C SER A 230 11.47 -10.89 16.39
N ILE A 231 11.00 -10.51 15.19
CA ILE A 231 11.25 -9.20 14.59
C ILE A 231 10.60 -8.06 15.40
N TRP A 232 9.49 -8.32 16.11
CA TRP A 232 8.90 -7.34 17.05
C TRP A 232 9.86 -6.90 18.15
N LYS A 233 10.77 -7.78 18.60
CA LYS A 233 11.79 -7.46 19.62
C LYS A 233 12.87 -6.48 19.10
N LEU A 234 12.89 -6.24 17.79
CA LEU A 234 13.82 -5.31 17.13
C LEU A 234 13.16 -3.95 16.84
N ILE A 235 11.84 -3.82 16.95
CA ILE A 235 11.15 -2.56 16.66
C ILE A 235 11.29 -1.62 17.87
N LYS A 236 11.97 -0.49 17.67
CA LYS A 236 12.10 0.57 18.69
C LYS A 236 10.83 1.42 18.77
N GLN A 237 10.28 1.78 17.61
CA GLN A 237 9.07 2.59 17.52
C GLN A 237 8.15 2.12 16.40
N VAL A 238 6.85 2.28 16.61
CA VAL A 238 5.81 2.09 15.58
C VAL A 238 5.06 3.40 15.39
N LYS A 239 4.89 3.82 14.13
CA LYS A 239 4.07 4.97 13.75
C LYS A 239 2.80 4.47 13.08
N PHE A 240 1.66 4.72 13.73
CA PHE A 240 0.33 4.66 13.14
C PHE A 240 0.08 5.94 12.36
N SER A 241 -0.50 5.85 11.16
CA SER A 241 -0.76 7.01 10.30
C SER A 241 -2.01 6.80 9.44
N MET A 242 -2.72 7.89 9.17
CA MET A 242 -3.81 7.92 8.18
C MET A 242 -3.48 8.91 7.06
N LEU A 243 -3.87 8.57 5.83
CA LEU A 243 -3.60 9.38 4.63
C LEU A 243 -4.88 9.69 3.82
N SER A 244 -4.98 10.90 3.29
CA SER A 244 -6.04 11.37 2.37
C SER A 244 -5.39 12.16 1.24
N ASP A 245 -5.83 11.99 0.00
CA ASP A 245 -5.28 12.64 -1.21
C ASP A 245 -3.77 12.37 -1.45
N ASN A 246 -3.18 11.41 -0.73
CA ASN A 246 -1.73 11.25 -0.54
C ASN A 246 -1.06 12.42 0.22
N ASP A 247 -1.65 12.83 1.34
CA ASP A 247 -0.97 13.53 2.44
C ASP A 247 -1.26 12.83 3.78
N GLU A 248 -0.30 12.87 4.71
CA GLU A 248 -0.42 12.31 6.06
C GLU A 248 -1.22 13.27 6.95
N VAL A 249 -2.49 12.93 7.21
CA VAL A 249 -3.47 13.79 7.88
C VAL A 249 -3.56 13.55 9.40
N MET A 250 -3.04 12.42 9.86
CA MET A 250 -2.98 12.03 11.26
C MET A 250 -1.80 11.08 11.48
N TYR A 251 -1.06 11.23 12.58
CA TYR A 251 -0.09 10.24 13.03
C TYR A 251 0.04 10.18 14.56
N ILE A 252 0.37 8.99 15.07
CA ILE A 252 0.86 8.77 16.44
C ILE A 252 2.04 7.80 16.39
N ILE A 253 3.14 8.18 17.05
CA ILE A 253 4.36 7.38 17.23
C ILE A 253 4.37 6.80 18.63
N PHE A 254 4.55 5.49 18.72
CA PHE A 254 4.58 4.69 19.94
C PHE A 254 5.97 4.06 20.15
N ASN A 255 6.38 3.90 21.41
CA ASN A 255 7.53 3.11 21.83
C ASN A 255 7.16 1.61 21.84
N ALA A 256 7.65 0.89 20.84
CA ALA A 256 7.41 -0.53 20.64
C ALA A 256 8.50 -1.41 21.29
N THR A 257 9.46 -0.81 21.99
CA THR A 257 10.46 -1.57 22.75
C THR A 257 9.76 -2.50 23.74
N GLY A 258 9.93 -3.81 23.55
CA GLY A 258 9.27 -4.82 24.36
C GLY A 258 7.75 -4.90 24.20
N SER A 259 7.19 -4.49 23.06
CA SER A 259 5.77 -4.69 22.73
C SER A 259 5.51 -5.98 21.93
N THR A 260 4.24 -6.37 21.85
CA THR A 260 3.68 -7.36 20.92
C THR A 260 2.93 -6.63 19.79
N PRO A 261 2.48 -7.33 18.73
CA PRO A 261 1.52 -6.77 17.77
C PRO A 261 0.16 -6.35 18.37
N ASP A 262 -0.15 -6.74 19.60
CA ASP A 262 -1.42 -6.46 20.27
C ASP A 262 -1.35 -5.24 21.20
N ASP A 263 -0.24 -5.06 21.94
CA ASP A 263 -0.12 -4.07 23.03
C ASP A 263 0.64 -2.77 22.66
N TRP A 264 1.24 -2.69 21.46
CA TRP A 264 2.02 -1.51 21.05
C TRP A 264 1.16 -0.24 20.91
N PHE A 265 -0.11 -0.40 20.53
CA PHE A 265 -1.08 0.70 20.36
C PHE A 265 -1.72 1.02 21.71
N ASN A 266 -0.92 1.59 22.61
CA ASN A 266 -1.30 1.93 23.98
C ASN A 266 -0.88 3.37 24.30
N ARG A 267 -1.69 4.11 25.07
CA ARG A 267 -1.47 5.52 25.40
C ARG A 267 -0.11 5.76 26.06
N ASP A 268 0.29 4.89 26.98
CA ASP A 268 1.49 5.05 27.79
C ASP A 268 2.77 4.75 27.01
N ARG A 269 2.61 4.18 25.80
CA ARG A 269 3.69 4.03 24.81
C ARG A 269 3.84 5.26 23.90
N ILE A 270 2.94 6.26 23.91
CA ILE A 270 3.02 7.40 22.96
C ILE A 270 4.28 8.24 23.21
N VAL A 271 5.05 8.46 22.14
CA VAL A 271 6.26 9.30 22.10
C VAL A 271 5.99 10.65 21.43
N GLN A 272 5.16 10.68 20.39
CA GLN A 272 4.86 11.88 19.60
C GLN A 272 3.55 11.70 18.83
N SER A 273 2.82 12.77 18.53
CA SER A 273 1.69 12.77 17.59
C SER A 273 1.59 14.10 16.83
N ASN A 274 0.52 14.29 16.04
CA ASN A 274 0.09 15.61 15.56
C ASN A 274 -1.01 16.27 16.41
N TYR A 275 -1.32 15.70 17.58
CA TYR A 275 -2.32 16.20 18.54
C TYR A 275 -1.65 16.73 19.82
N ASN A 276 -2.18 17.83 20.35
CA ASN A 276 -1.64 18.51 21.53
C ASN A 276 -1.82 17.69 22.81
N ASN A 277 -3.04 17.19 23.02
CA ASN A 277 -3.49 16.69 24.33
C ASN A 277 -3.55 15.16 24.46
N VAL A 278 -3.00 14.39 23.50
CA VAL A 278 -3.11 12.92 23.49
C VAL A 278 -2.46 12.24 24.70
N THR A 279 -1.40 12.83 25.25
CA THR A 279 -0.73 12.37 26.47
C THR A 279 -1.16 13.13 27.73
N SER A 280 -1.94 14.22 27.63
CA SER A 280 -2.23 15.09 28.78
C SER A 280 -2.96 14.36 29.91
N GLU A 281 -2.46 14.48 31.14
CA GLU A 281 -3.06 13.92 32.37
C GLU A 281 -4.24 14.76 32.90
N GLU A 282 -4.42 15.99 32.39
CA GLU A 282 -5.30 17.03 32.95
C GLU A 282 -6.81 16.70 32.91
N TYR A 283 -7.23 15.65 32.20
CA TYR A 283 -8.64 15.36 31.90
C TYR A 283 -9.05 13.90 32.13
N ILE A 284 -9.51 13.59 33.34
CA ILE A 284 -10.28 12.37 33.72
C ILE A 284 -9.42 11.08 33.85
N PRO A 285 -9.72 10.15 34.79
CA PRO A 285 -8.82 9.04 35.13
C PRO A 285 -8.61 7.98 34.04
N ASP A 286 -7.63 7.10 34.30
CA ASP A 286 -7.06 6.17 33.32
C ASP A 286 -8.03 5.07 32.82
N ASP A 287 -9.15 4.83 33.52
CA ASP A 287 -10.16 3.84 33.15
C ASP A 287 -11.12 4.31 32.03
N ILE A 288 -11.10 5.59 31.67
CA ILE A 288 -12.04 6.22 30.71
C ILE A 288 -11.38 6.53 29.35
N ARG A 289 -10.10 6.16 29.15
CA ARG A 289 -9.31 6.49 27.94
C ARG A 289 -8.68 5.24 27.34
N MET A 290 -9.26 4.68 26.28
CA MET A 290 -8.65 3.52 25.61
C MET A 290 -7.87 3.90 24.35
N PHE A 291 -6.62 3.46 24.32
CA PHE A 291 -5.90 3.12 23.11
C PHE A 291 -5.85 1.60 23.03
N SER A 292 -6.43 1.01 21.99
CA SER A 292 -6.38 -0.45 21.77
C SER A 292 -6.42 -0.77 20.28
N ALA A 293 -5.50 -1.64 19.83
CA ALA A 293 -5.51 -2.16 18.46
C ALA A 293 -6.79 -2.97 18.19
N PHE A 294 -7.17 -3.85 19.13
CA PHE A 294 -8.42 -4.61 19.09
C PHE A 294 -9.66 -3.68 19.18
N GLY A 295 -9.54 -2.60 19.95
CA GLY A 295 -10.58 -1.61 20.15
C GLY A 295 -11.80 -2.17 20.89
N LEU A 296 -12.98 -2.09 20.27
CA LEU A 296 -14.27 -2.46 20.85
C LEU A 296 -15.06 -3.35 19.89
N GLU A 297 -15.47 -4.52 20.36
CA GLU A 297 -16.31 -5.47 19.62
C GLU A 297 -17.58 -5.81 20.42
N ASN A 298 -18.74 -5.72 19.78
CA ASN A 298 -20.01 -6.26 20.26
C ASN A 298 -20.77 -6.90 19.09
N LEU A 299 -20.97 -8.22 19.17
CA LEU A 299 -21.55 -9.02 18.09
C LEU A 299 -23.06 -8.78 17.90
N ASP A 300 -23.79 -8.59 19.01
CA ASP A 300 -25.26 -8.41 19.00
C ASP A 300 -25.67 -7.14 18.23
N PHE A 301 -24.86 -6.08 18.35
CA PHE A 301 -25.04 -4.81 17.65
C PHE A 301 -24.11 -4.61 16.44
N LYS A 302 -23.33 -5.63 16.05
CA LYS A 302 -22.32 -5.58 14.98
C LYS A 302 -21.33 -4.41 15.09
N VAL A 303 -21.03 -3.97 16.31
CA VAL A 303 -20.03 -2.93 16.56
C VAL A 303 -18.66 -3.58 16.46
N ARG A 304 -17.84 -3.15 15.49
CA ARG A 304 -16.43 -3.55 15.36
C ARG A 304 -15.58 -2.32 15.06
N ARG A 305 -14.93 -1.83 16.12
CA ARG A 305 -14.05 -0.66 16.12
C ARG A 305 -12.64 -1.11 16.45
N SER A 306 -11.68 -0.91 15.56
CA SER A 306 -10.26 -1.23 15.80
C SER A 306 -9.37 0.02 15.74
N PHE A 307 -8.10 -0.12 16.12
CA PHE A 307 -7.12 0.98 16.26
C PHE A 307 -7.71 2.21 16.94
N TYR A 308 -8.39 1.93 18.04
CA TYR A 308 -9.37 2.79 18.64
C TYR A 308 -8.69 3.69 19.66
N ALA A 309 -8.69 5.00 19.39
CA ALA A 309 -8.04 6.04 20.18
C ALA A 309 -9.09 7.07 20.60
N TYR A 310 -9.82 6.75 21.68
CA TYR A 310 -10.91 7.57 22.20
C TYR A 310 -10.51 8.32 23.48
N TRP A 311 -11.15 9.47 23.70
CA TRP A 311 -10.87 10.36 24.83
C TRP A 311 -11.91 10.24 25.95
N HIS A 312 -13.20 10.16 25.61
CA HIS A 312 -14.25 9.80 26.56
C HIS A 312 -15.47 9.16 25.87
N HIS A 313 -16.24 8.42 26.66
CA HIS A 313 -17.48 7.75 26.25
C HIS A 313 -18.68 8.26 27.07
N GLU A 314 -19.47 9.16 26.49
CA GLU A 314 -20.77 9.59 27.05
C GLU A 314 -21.95 9.18 26.15
N GLY A 315 -21.73 8.21 25.25
CA GLY A 315 -22.71 7.67 24.30
C GLY A 315 -22.65 8.37 22.95
N CYS A 316 -23.18 7.71 21.92
CA CYS A 316 -22.95 8.03 20.50
C CYS A 316 -22.93 9.52 20.10
N PRO A 317 -23.85 10.42 20.57
CA PRO A 317 -23.82 11.84 20.18
C PRO A 317 -22.67 12.65 20.81
N LYS A 318 -22.00 12.09 21.82
CA LYS A 318 -20.93 12.69 22.62
C LYS A 318 -19.60 11.93 22.57
N ASP A 319 -19.53 10.76 21.93
CA ASP A 319 -18.28 10.00 21.85
C ASP A 319 -17.19 10.85 21.14
N MET A 320 -16.06 11.07 21.82
CA MET A 320 -14.97 11.95 21.40
C MET A 320 -13.62 11.25 21.40
N GLY A 321 -12.71 11.69 20.53
CA GLY A 321 -11.35 11.15 20.47
C GLY A 321 -10.54 11.61 19.26
N TRP A 322 -9.55 10.80 18.91
CA TRP A 322 -8.52 11.11 17.91
C TRP A 322 -8.66 10.27 16.63
N SER A 323 -8.98 8.98 16.76
CA SER A 323 -9.26 8.12 15.60
C SER A 323 -10.03 6.85 15.95
N VAL A 324 -10.73 6.31 14.96
CA VAL A 324 -11.30 4.96 14.98
C VAL A 324 -11.25 4.34 13.60
N VAL A 325 -10.93 3.04 13.52
CA VAL A 325 -11.16 2.24 12.32
C VAL A 325 -12.49 1.51 12.51
N LEU A 326 -13.46 1.80 11.65
CA LEU A 326 -14.69 1.01 11.58
C LEU A 326 -14.41 -0.21 10.68
N ASP A 327 -14.38 -1.40 11.25
CA ASP A 327 -14.19 -2.63 10.47
C ASP A 327 -15.46 -3.05 9.73
N GLU A 328 -16.63 -2.86 10.37
CA GLU A 328 -17.95 -3.26 9.85
C GLU A 328 -19.00 -2.18 10.11
N SER A 329 -20.10 -2.21 9.36
CA SER A 329 -21.19 -1.24 9.47
C SER A 329 -22.12 -1.62 10.62
N SER A 330 -22.10 -0.83 11.70
CA SER A 330 -23.10 -0.93 12.77
C SER A 330 -24.22 0.11 12.58
N GLU A 331 -25.41 -0.25 13.05
CA GLU A 331 -26.53 0.69 13.20
C GLU A 331 -26.54 1.37 14.58
N PHE A 332 -25.66 0.95 15.51
CA PHE A 332 -25.68 1.33 16.92
C PHE A 332 -25.44 2.83 17.16
N CYS A 333 -24.34 3.39 16.64
CA CYS A 333 -24.12 4.84 16.65
C CYS A 333 -24.36 5.48 15.26
N PRO A 334 -25.04 6.64 15.17
CA PRO A 334 -25.31 7.31 13.89
C PRO A 334 -24.06 7.68 13.06
N TRP A 335 -22.89 7.82 13.69
CA TRP A 335 -21.61 8.06 13.01
C TRP A 335 -20.95 6.80 12.44
N GLU A 336 -21.42 5.60 12.79
CA GLU A 336 -21.00 4.32 12.19
C GLU A 336 -21.75 4.02 10.89
N GLN A 337 -22.96 4.56 10.76
CA GLN A 337 -23.92 4.26 9.68
C GLN A 337 -23.51 4.83 8.30
N ASN A 338 -23.98 4.17 7.23
CA ASN A 338 -23.82 4.61 5.82
C ASN A 338 -22.37 4.75 5.32
N ASN A 339 -21.41 4.14 6.02
CA ASN A 339 -19.99 4.16 5.65
C ASN A 339 -19.59 2.96 4.80
N THR A 340 -18.72 3.20 3.82
CA THR A 340 -17.96 2.18 3.06
C THR A 340 -16.91 1.52 3.96
N GLN A 341 -16.94 0.19 4.12
CA GLN A 341 -16.09 -0.47 5.13
C GLN A 341 -14.89 -1.24 4.54
N PRO A 342 -13.73 -1.24 5.23
CA PRO A 342 -13.47 -0.51 6.47
C PRO A 342 -13.40 1.01 6.24
N SER A 343 -13.64 1.81 7.29
CA SER A 343 -13.53 3.27 7.24
C SER A 343 -12.57 3.79 8.31
N PHE A 344 -11.66 4.69 7.90
CA PHE A 344 -10.65 5.27 8.77
C PHE A 344 -11.07 6.68 9.18
N MET A 345 -11.60 6.83 10.39
CA MET A 345 -12.04 8.12 10.94
C MET A 345 -10.93 8.75 11.77
N TYR A 346 -10.68 10.04 11.58
CA TYR A 346 -9.71 10.83 12.34
C TYR A 346 -10.26 12.22 12.66
N CYS A 347 -9.77 12.82 13.75
CA CYS A 347 -10.00 14.22 14.04
C CYS A 347 -9.02 15.09 13.25
N SER A 348 -9.48 16.15 12.58
CA SER A 348 -8.58 17.08 11.85
C SER A 348 -8.04 18.24 12.68
N GLU A 349 -8.56 18.41 13.89
CA GLU A 349 -8.13 19.45 14.81
C GLU A 349 -7.02 18.90 15.73
N SER A 350 -6.20 19.76 16.31
CA SER A 350 -5.10 19.32 17.20
C SER A 350 -5.56 18.75 18.54
N ASP A 351 -6.85 18.78 18.83
CA ASP A 351 -7.50 18.31 20.05
C ASP A 351 -8.59 17.28 19.71
N PRO A 352 -8.95 16.35 20.62
CA PRO A 352 -9.96 15.34 20.33
C PRO A 352 -11.31 15.99 19.99
N CYS A 353 -11.99 15.45 18.98
CA CYS A 353 -13.31 15.95 18.54
C CYS A 353 -14.37 14.85 18.54
N LEU A 354 -15.63 15.28 18.43
CA LEU A 354 -16.81 14.40 18.34
C LEU A 354 -16.70 13.50 17.11
N PHE A 355 -17.00 12.22 17.26
CA PHE A 355 -16.95 11.27 16.13
C PHE A 355 -17.94 11.62 15.01
N THR A 356 -19.04 12.29 15.33
CA THR A 356 -19.97 12.90 14.36
C THR A 356 -19.36 14.03 13.52
N THR A 357 -18.17 14.51 13.87
CA THR A 357 -17.42 15.58 13.17
C THR A 357 -16.09 15.12 12.57
N MET A 358 -15.71 13.84 12.76
CA MET A 358 -14.47 13.29 12.22
C MET A 358 -14.47 13.23 10.69
N LYS A 359 -13.28 13.31 10.09
CA LYS A 359 -13.05 13.14 8.65
C LYS A 359 -12.64 11.71 8.36
N PHE A 360 -12.83 11.30 7.11
CA PHE A 360 -12.41 9.98 6.63
C PHE A 360 -11.10 10.08 5.86
N ALA A 361 -10.19 9.13 6.10
CA ALA A 361 -8.98 8.92 5.34
C ALA A 361 -9.16 7.79 4.32
N GLU A 362 -8.34 7.77 3.28
CA GLU A 362 -8.36 6.76 2.20
C GLU A 362 -7.51 5.53 2.53
N MET A 363 -6.45 5.71 3.33
CA MET A 363 -5.50 4.66 3.69
C MET A 363 -5.10 4.76 5.17
N MET A 364 -5.02 3.61 5.83
CA MET A 364 -4.33 3.44 7.10
C MET A 364 -2.98 2.78 6.84
N VAL A 365 -1.92 3.28 7.47
CA VAL A 365 -0.55 2.74 7.35
C VAL A 365 0.06 2.60 8.74
N ILE A 366 0.73 1.47 8.98
CA ILE A 366 1.60 1.28 10.13
C ILE A 366 3.03 1.14 9.61
N THR A 367 3.96 1.91 10.18
CA THR A 367 5.39 1.84 9.87
C THR A 367 6.22 1.61 11.12
N ALA A 368 7.36 0.93 10.98
CA ALA A 368 8.27 0.61 12.08
C ALA A 368 9.64 1.29 11.89
N LEU A 369 10.26 1.64 13.01
CA LEU A 369 11.66 2.07 13.12
C LEU A 369 12.41 1.04 13.98
N PHE A 370 13.51 0.52 13.44
CA PHE A 370 14.29 -0.61 13.96
C PHE A 370 15.59 -0.20 14.66
#